data_AF-A0A929ETD9-F1
#
_entry.id   AF-A0A929ETD9-F1
#
_cell.length_a   1.000
_cell.length_b   1.000
_cell.length_c   1.000
_cell.angle_alpha   90.00
_cell.angle_beta   90.00
_cell.angle_gamma   90.00
#
_symmetry.space_group_name_H-M   'P 1'
#
loop_
_entity.id
_entity.type
_entity.pdbx_description
1 polymer ?
#
loop_
_entity_poly.entity_id
_entity_poly.type
_entity_poly.pdbx_seq_one_letter_code
_entity_poly.pdbx_strand_id
1 'polypeptide(L)' 'SKTKTNAGGTGLGLAISKKIIEAHDGKIWAENNRDGGAVFTFTLPQKM' A
#
# COMPACT_ATOMS: atom_id res chain seq x y z
N SER A 1 -14.94 6.25 0.47
CA SER A 1 -14.00 6.87 1.41
C SER A 1 -14.52 8.24 1.80
N LYS A 2 -14.96 8.44 3.05
CA LYS A 2 -15.39 9.76 3.55
C LYS A 2 -14.14 10.55 3.94
N THR A 3 -13.68 11.43 3.06
CA THR A 3 -12.56 12.34 3.35
C THR A 3 -13.07 13.56 4.09
N LYS A 4 -12.19 14.21 4.87
CA LYS A 4 -12.49 15.39 5.69
C LYS A 4 -13.04 16.60 4.89
N THR A 5 -12.94 16.56 3.56
CA THR A 5 -13.30 17.66 2.65
C THR A 5 -14.36 17.27 1.60
N ASN A 6 -15.01 16.11 1.67
CA ASN A 6 -15.89 15.55 0.63
C ASN A 6 -15.26 15.40 -0.78
N ALA A 7 -14.02 15.85 -0.98
CA ALA A 7 -13.23 15.51 -2.14
C ALA A 7 -12.81 14.05 -2.00
N GLY A 8 -13.54 13.13 -2.64
CA GLY A 8 -13.25 11.69 -2.59
C GLY A 8 -11.75 11.42 -2.75
N GLY A 9 -11.24 10.42 -2.02
CA GLY A 9 -9.82 10.07 -2.09
C GLY A 9 -9.42 9.77 -3.53
N THR A 10 -8.33 10.36 -4.00
CA THR A 10 -7.84 10.26 -5.39
C THR A 10 -7.35 8.85 -5.78
N GLY A 11 -7.43 7.87 -4.88
CA GLY A 11 -6.92 6.52 -5.10
C GLY A 11 -5.39 6.42 -5.15
N LEU A 12 -4.66 7.51 -4.89
CA LEU A 12 -3.20 7.57 -5.06
C LEU A 12 -2.40 6.89 -3.95
N GLY A 13 -3.02 6.55 -2.82
CA GLY A 13 -2.31 6.05 -1.63
C GLY A 13 -1.42 4.84 -1.92
N LEU A 14 -1.96 3.80 -2.56
CA LEU A 14 -1.21 2.58 -2.84
C LEU A 14 -0.13 2.78 -3.91
N ALA A 15 -0.37 3.66 -4.89
CA ALA A 15 0.62 4.01 -5.89
C ALA A 15 1.83 4.73 -5.28
N ILE A 16 1.59 5.63 -4.32
CA ILE A 16 2.64 6.32 -3.55
C ILE A 16 3.41 5.31 -2.69
N SER A 17 2.71 4.45 -1.93
CA SER A 17 3.34 3.40 -1.13
C SER A 17 4.23 2.49 -1.96
N LYS A 18 3.76 2.05 -3.13
CA LYS A 18 4.54 1.22 -4.06
C LYS A 18 5.85 1.90 -4.47
N LYS A 19 5.79 3.16 -4.91
CA LYS A 19 7.00 3.92 -5.28
C LYS A 19 8.00 4.06 -4.13
N ILE A 20 7.51 4.32 -2.91
CA ILE A 20 8.37 4.43 -1.72
C ILE A 20 9.08 3.10 -1.45
N ILE A 21 8.33 1.99 -1.46
CA ILE A 21 8.86 0.66 -1.16
C ILE A 21 9.88 0.23 -2.23
N GLU A 22 9.57 0.44 -3.51
CA GLU A 22 10.49 0.16 -4.63
C GLU A 22 11.77 1.00 -4.54
N ALA A 23 11.68 2.27 -4.13
CA ALA A 23 12.85 3.13 -3.93
C ALA A 23 13.77 2.69 -2.77
N HIS A 24 13.27 1.81 -1.88
CA HIS A 24 14.04 1.21 -0.79
C HIS A 24 14.41 -0.25 -1.11
N ASP A 25 14.44 -0.64 -2.39
CA ASP A 25 14.72 -2.01 -2.86
C ASP A 25 13.77 -3.07 -2.25
N GLY A 26 12.58 -2.62 -1.85
CA GLY A 26 11.54 -3.44 -1.26
C GLY A 26 10.59 -4.05 -2.27
N LYS A 27 9.62 -4.81 -1.75
CA LYS A 27 8.54 -5.43 -2.53
C LYS A 27 7.21 -5.17 -1.84
N ILE A 28 6.14 -5.00 -2.61
CA ILE A 28 4.76 -4.89 -2.12
C ILE A 28 3.83 -5.74 -2.98
N TRP A 29 2.85 -6.38 -2.37
CA TRP A 29 1.80 -7.12 -3.06
C TRP A 29 0.48 -7.06 -2.29
N ALA A 30 -0.60 -7.45 -2.96
CA ALA A 30 -1.93 -7.53 -2.38
C ALA A 30 -2.52 -8.91 -2.66
N GLU A 31 -3.22 -9.45 -1.69
CA GLU A 31 -3.92 -10.73 -1.78
C GLU A 31 -5.27 -10.65 -1.08
N ASN A 32 -6.19 -11.54 -1.46
CA ASN A 32 -7.48 -11.66 -0.77
C ASN A 32 -7.25 -12.31 0.60
N ASN A 33 -7.85 -11.74 1.63
CA ASN A 33 -7.85 -12.36 2.95
C ASN A 33 -8.84 -13.55 2.97
N ARG A 34 -8.47 -14.66 3.65
CA ARG A 34 -9.32 -15.85 3.75
C ARG A 34 -10.67 -15.56 4.41
N ASP A 35 -10.69 -14.67 5.39
CA ASP A 35 -11.91 -14.28 6.13
C ASP A 35 -12.65 -13.09 5.49
N GLY A 36 -12.24 -12.68 4.29
CA GLY A 36 -12.79 -11.53 3.57
C GLY A 36 -11.97 -10.25 3.74
N GLY A 37 -12.06 -9.38 2.73
CA GLY A 37 -11.24 -8.18 2.60
C GLY A 37 -9.93 -8.44 1.86
N ALA A 38 -8.96 -7.54 2.03
CA ALA A 38 -7.67 -7.58 1.34
C ALA A 38 -6.52 -7.46 2.35
N VAL A 39 -5.44 -8.21 2.11
CA VAL A 39 -4.16 -8.09 2.81
C VAL A 39 -3.17 -7.40 1.87
N PHE A 40 -2.50 -6.37 2.38
CA PHE A 40 -1.41 -5.69 1.69
C PHE A 40 -0.12 -5.95 2.48
N THR A 41 0.84 -6.59 1.85
CA THR A 41 2.09 -6.98 2.49
C THR A 41 3.26 -6.33 1.76
N PHE A 42 4.28 -5.92 2.52
CA PHE A 42 5.52 -5.41 1.95
C PHE A 42 6.74 -5.90 2.73
N THR A 43 7.89 -5.84 2.08
CA THR A 43 9.19 -6.18 2.65
C THR A 43 10.20 -5.11 2.29
N LEU A 44 11.11 -4.79 3.20
CA LEU A 44 12.27 -3.94 2.96
C LEU A 44 13.55 -4.73 3.30
N PRO A 45 14.65 -4.57 2.55
CA PRO A 45 15.94 -5.11 2.94
C PRO A 45 16.43 -4.47 4.25
N GLN A 46 16.89 -5.29 5.19
CA GLN A 46 17.55 -4.80 6.39
C GLN A 46 19.03 -4.52 6.04
N LYS A 47 19.44 -3.24 6.08
CA LYS A 47 20.87 -2.92 6.02
C LYS A 47 21.53 -3.41 7.31
N MET A 48 22.56 -4.24 7.16
CA MET A 48 23.53 -4.57 8.22
C MET A 48 24.64 -3.52 8.23
#